data_AF-A0A2H0ERR4-F1
#
_entry.id   AF-A0A2H0ERR4-F1
#
_cell.length_a   1.000
_cell.length_b   1.000
_cell.length_c   1.000
_cell.angle_alpha   90.00
_cell.angle_beta   90.00
_cell.angle_gamma   90.00
#
_symmetry.space_group_name_H-M   'P 1'
#
loop_
_entity.id
_entity.type
_entity.pdbx_description
1 polymer ?
#
loop_
_entity_poly.entity_id
_entity_poly.type
_entity_poly.pdbx_seq_one_letter_code
_entity_poly.pdbx_strand_id
1 'polypeptide(L)' 'SKAAARAWWLAWAQETPRTPVTVLRALPPPMPTALRARFYPGEDRAALTPCARVAAALLAALDAKPVRGAALKL' A
#
# COMPACT_ATOMS: atom_id res chain seq x y z
N SER A 1 14.83 4.09 1.02
CA SER A 1 14.52 3.56 -0.34
C SER A 1 13.35 2.57 -0.27
N LYS A 2 12.58 2.36 -1.35
CA LYS A 2 11.44 1.41 -1.36
C LYS A 2 11.87 -0.06 -1.37
N ALA A 3 13.08 -0.38 -1.85
CA ALA A 3 13.63 -1.73 -1.81
C ALA A 3 13.95 -2.17 -0.37
N ALA A 4 14.59 -1.29 0.41
CA ALA A 4 14.87 -1.55 1.83
C ALA A 4 13.57 -1.74 2.64
N ALA A 5 12.55 -0.90 2.40
CA ALA A 5 11.25 -1.06 3.04
C ALA A 5 10.58 -2.40 2.70
N ARG A 6 10.75 -2.91 1.47
CA ARG A 6 10.27 -4.25 1.08
C ARG A 6 10.98 -5.34 1.87
N ALA A 7 12.30 -5.25 2.01
CA ALA A 7 13.08 -6.24 2.76
C ALA A 7 12.69 -6.28 4.24
N TRP A 8 12.59 -5.11 4.87
CA TRP A 8 12.15 -4.98 6.27
C TRP A 8 10.75 -5.56 6.50
N TRP A 9 9.79 -5.22 5.63
CA TRP A 9 8.43 -5.74 5.72
C TRP A 9 8.37 -7.28 5.61
N LEU A 10 9.16 -7.88 4.71
CA LEU A 10 9.24 -9.34 4.57
C LEU A 10 9.82 -10.00 5.83
N ALA A 11 10.93 -9.47 6.35
CA ALA A 11 11.56 -9.99 7.56
C ALA A 11 10.60 -9.94 8.75
N TRP A 12 9.93 -8.81 8.96
CA TRP A 12 9.00 -8.67 10.08
C TRP A 12 7.78 -9.60 9.97
N ALA A 13 7.26 -9.82 8.76
CA ALA A 13 6.20 -10.79 8.55
C ALA A 13 6.64 -12.23 8.88
N GLN A 14 7.91 -12.59 8.62
CA GLN A 14 8.48 -13.90 8.95
C GLN A 14 8.77 -14.09 10.44
N GLU A 15 9.12 -13.02 11.15
CA GLU A 15 9.44 -13.05 12.58
C GLU A 15 8.21 -13.17 13.49
N THR A 16 7.01 -12.85 12.98
CA THR A 16 5.81 -12.67 13.81
C THR A 16 4.75 -13.79 13.74
N PRO A 17 5.01 -15.06 13.35
CA PRO A 17 3.95 -16.04 13.08
C PRO A 17 3.06 -16.34 14.30
N ARG A 18 3.60 -16.21 15.51
CA ARG A 18 2.90 -16.48 16.79
C ARG A 18 2.33 -15.21 17.44
N THR A 19 2.56 -14.05 16.84
CA THR A 19 2.08 -12.76 17.34
C THR A 19 0.70 -12.46 16.74
N PRO A 20 -0.24 -11.88 17.50
CA PRO A 20 -1.59 -11.55 17.00
C PRO A 20 -1.60 -10.44 15.92
N VAL A 21 -0.46 -9.82 15.62
CA VAL A 21 -0.34 -8.76 14.61
C VAL A 21 -0.13 -9.37 13.23
N THR A 22 -0.92 -8.92 12.24
CA THR A 22 -0.75 -9.27 10.82
C THR A 22 0.00 -8.16 10.10
N VAL A 23 1.20 -8.48 9.58
CA VAL A 23 2.02 -7.54 8.82
C VAL A 23 1.63 -7.60 7.34
N LEU A 24 1.21 -6.46 6.77
CA LEU A 24 0.70 -6.34 5.39
C LEU A 24 1.40 -5.18 4.68
N ARG A 25 1.42 -5.22 3.34
CA ARG A 25 1.93 -4.11 2.51
C ARG A 25 0.89 -3.67 1.50
N ALA A 26 0.50 -2.40 1.53
CA ALA A 26 -0.33 -1.80 0.49
C ALA A 26 0.50 -1.37 -0.73
N LEU A 27 -0.05 -1.62 -1.92
CA LEU A 27 0.45 -1.18 -3.22
C LEU A 27 -0.64 -0.33 -3.89
N PRO A 28 -0.75 0.96 -3.53
CA PRO A 28 -1.74 1.84 -4.12
C PRO A 28 -1.39 2.20 -5.57
N PRO A 29 -2.39 2.48 -6.41
CA PRO A 29 -2.17 3.04 -7.74
C PRO A 29 -1.68 4.50 -7.65
N PRO A 30 -1.26 5.09 -8.77
CA PRO A 30 -1.06 6.53 -8.90
C PRO A 30 -2.22 7.37 -8.36
N MET A 31 -1.92 8.29 -7.44
CA MET A 31 -2.90 9.18 -6.81
C MET A 31 -2.50 10.66 -6.97
N PRO A 32 -3.46 11.59 -7.05
CA PRO A 32 -3.21 13.02 -7.32
C PRO A 32 -2.69 13.79 -6.09
N THR A 33 -1.59 13.31 -5.50
CA THR A 33 -0.94 13.89 -4.31
C THR A 33 0.11 14.94 -4.65
N ALA A 34 0.43 15.82 -3.71
CA ALA A 34 1.48 16.82 -3.88
C ALA A 34 2.86 16.20 -4.17
N LEU A 35 3.17 15.05 -3.54
CA LEU A 35 4.41 14.33 -3.80
C LEU A 35 4.48 13.86 -5.26
N ARG A 36 3.40 13.28 -5.79
CA ARG A 36 3.36 12.84 -7.18
C ARG A 36 3.52 14.00 -8.15
N ALA A 37 2.82 15.11 -7.91
CA ALA A 37 2.93 16.32 -8.75
C ALA A 37 4.36 16.87 -8.85
N ARG A 38 5.17 16.71 -7.79
CA ARG A 38 6.59 17.12 -7.80
C ARG A 38 7.49 16.20 -8.64
N PHE A 39 7.20 14.90 -8.66
CA PHE A 39 8.03 13.88 -9.35
C PHE A 39 7.52 13.51 -10.75
N TYR A 40 6.29 13.90 -11.09
CA TYR A 40 5.64 13.67 -12.39
C TYR A 40 4.97 14.98 -12.87
N PRO A 41 5.76 16.02 -13.20
CA PRO A 41 5.22 17.29 -13.67
C PRO A 41 4.51 17.11 -15.02
N GLY A 42 3.37 17.79 -15.21
CA GLY A 42 2.58 17.74 -16.45
C GLY A 42 1.71 16.48 -16.61
N GLU A 43 1.72 15.56 -15.65
CA GLU A 43 0.83 14.40 -15.67
C GLU A 43 -0.64 14.84 -15.49
N ASP A 44 -1.54 14.26 -16.29
CA ASP A 44 -2.97 14.50 -16.17
C ASP A 44 -3.51 13.96 -14.84
N ARG A 45 -4.03 14.87 -14.02
CA ARG A 45 -4.59 14.57 -12.70
C ARG A 45 -5.92 13.82 -12.79
N ALA A 46 -6.68 14.00 -13.87
CA ALA A 46 -7.97 13.37 -14.05
C ALA A 46 -7.84 11.86 -14.30
N ALA A 47 -6.72 11.42 -14.85
CA ALA A 47 -6.40 10.00 -15.04
C ALA A 47 -5.94 9.28 -13.75
N LEU A 48 -5.71 10.00 -12.65
CA LEU A 48 -5.21 9.43 -11.39
C LEU A 48 -6.34 8.95 -10.48
N THR A 49 -6.06 7.92 -9.68
CA THR A 49 -7.07 7.38 -8.75
C THR A 49 -7.24 8.30 -7.55
N PRO A 50 -8.46 8.75 -7.21
CA PRO A 50 -8.67 9.60 -6.04
C PRO A 50 -8.30 8.90 -4.74
N CYS A 51 -7.67 9.62 -3.80
CA CYS A 51 -7.24 9.04 -2.51
C CYS A 51 -8.38 8.39 -1.72
N ALA A 52 -9.59 8.97 -1.76
CA ALA A 52 -10.77 8.42 -1.10
C ALA A 52 -11.15 7.04 -1.64
N ARG A 53 -11.01 6.80 -2.94
CA ARG A 53 -11.28 5.49 -3.56
C ARG A 53 -10.29 4.44 -3.08
N VAL A 54 -9.00 4.78 -3.03
CA VAL A 54 -7.94 3.89 -2.53
C VAL A 54 -8.14 3.58 -1.05
N ALA A 55 -8.57 4.56 -0.25
CA ALA A 55 -8.89 4.35 1.17
C ALA A 55 -10.05 3.36 1.36
N ALA A 56 -11.12 3.49 0.58
CA ALA A 56 -12.24 2.54 0.61
C ALA A 56 -11.81 1.12 0.21
N ALA A 57 -10.99 0.99 -0.84
CA ALA A 57 -10.42 -0.29 -1.26
C ALA A 57 -9.52 -0.90 -0.16
N LEU A 58 -8.75 -0.08 0.54
CA LEU A 58 -7.91 -0.54 1.65
C LEU A 58 -8.75 -1.07 2.81
N LEU A 59 -9.82 -0.37 3.20
CA LEU A 59 -10.72 -0.84 4.26
C LEU A 59 -11.37 -2.18 3.89
N ALA A 60 -11.92 -2.29 2.68
CA ALA A 60 -12.49 -3.54 2.19
C ALA A 60 -11.46 -4.70 2.18
N ALA A 61 -10.22 -4.41 1.78
CA ALA A 61 -9.14 -5.40 1.81
C ALA A 61 -8.76 -5.84 3.23
N LEU A 62 -8.87 -4.96 4.23
CA LEU A 62 -8.62 -5.30 5.64
C LEU A 62 -9.78 -6.09 6.26
N ASP A 63 -11.02 -5.77 5.91
CA ASP A 63 -12.21 -6.48 6.36
C ASP A 63 -12.24 -7.94 5.87
N ALA A 64 -11.66 -8.19 4.69
CA ALA A 64 -11.45 -9.54 4.15
C ALA A 64 -10.42 -10.38 4.94
N LYS A 65 -9.77 -9.81 5.96
CA LYS A 65 -8.76 -10.45 6.82
C LYS A 65 -7.67 -11.19 6.03
N PRO A 66 -6.85 -10.43 5.28
CA PRO A 66 -5.89 -11.00 4.35
C PRO A 66 -4.78 -11.72 5.09
N VAL A 67 -4.15 -12.68 4.40
CA VAL A 67 -3.08 -13.51 4.95
C VAL A 67 -1.85 -12.65 5.29
N ARG A 68 -1.16 -13.01 6.38
CA ARG A 68 0.12 -12.40 6.79
C ARG A 68 1.12 -12.37 5.63
N GLY A 69 1.82 -11.26 5.48
CA GLY A 69 2.81 -11.09 4.42
C GLY A 69 2.20 -10.88 3.03
N ALA A 70 0.88 -10.71 2.92
CA ALA A 70 0.24 -10.35 1.66
C ALA A 70 0.57 -8.91 1.24
N ALA A 71 0.79 -8.74 -0.06
CA ALA A 71 0.81 -7.44 -0.70
C ALA A 71 -0.60 -7.13 -1.24
N LEU A 72 -1.26 -6.14 -0.64
CA LEU A 72 -2.59 -5.68 -1.03
C LEU A 72 -2.48 -4.80 -2.27
N LYS A 73 -3.05 -5.24 -3.39
CA LYS A 73 -3.24 -4.41 -4.57
C LYS A 73 -4.57 -3.67 -4.40
N LEU A 74 -4.51 -2.34 -4.44
CA LEU A 74 -5.65 -1.44 -4.20
C LEU A 74 -6.16 -0.83 -5.50
#